data_AF-A0A8K0K4X6-F1
#
_entry.id   AF-A0A8K0K4X6-F1
#
_cell.length_a   1.000
_cell.length_b   1.000
_cell.length_c   1.000
_cell.angle_alpha   90.00
_cell.angle_beta   90.00
_cell.angle_gamma   90.00
#
_symmetry.space_group_name_H-M   'P 1'
#
loop_
_entity.id
_entity.type
_entity.pdbx_description
1 polymer ?
#
loop_
_entity_poly.entity_id
_entity_poly.type
_entity_poly.pdbx_seq_one_letter_code
_entity_poly.pdbx_strand_id
1 'polypeptide(L)'
;MRGTPMSVGTLEEIIDDNHAIVSTSVGSEHYVSILSFVDKDQLEPGCSVLLNHKVHAVVGVLSDDTDPMVTVMKLEKAPQETYADIGGLHQISRKYASKLDGDGPKLVRELFRVAEEHAPSIVFIDEIDAVGTKRYDSNSGGEREIQRTMLELLNQLDGFDSRGDVKVVMATNRIETLDPALIRPGRIDRKIEFPLPDEKTKRRIFNIHTSRMTLAVDVNLQELIMAKDDLSGADIKAICTEAGLMALRERRMKVTNEDFRKSKESVLYRKKEGTPEGLYL
;
A
#
# COMPACT_ATOMS: atom_id res chain seq x y z
N MET A 1 -3.21 -16.56 40.66
CA MET A 1 -4.39 -15.70 40.94
C MET A 1 -4.86 -14.89 39.72
N ARG A 2 -4.57 -15.29 38.47
CA ARG A 2 -5.05 -14.56 37.28
C ARG A 2 -6.49 -14.93 36.89
N GLY A 3 -6.95 -16.11 37.31
CA GLY A 3 -8.29 -16.62 37.00
C GLY A 3 -8.38 -17.05 35.53
N THR A 4 -8.82 -18.28 35.29
CA THR A 4 -9.20 -18.76 33.96
C THR A 4 -10.71 -18.96 33.97
N PRO A 5 -11.47 -18.39 33.01
CA PRO A 5 -11.02 -17.59 31.86
C PRO A 5 -10.64 -16.13 32.21
N MET A 6 -9.90 -15.47 31.32
CA MET A 6 -9.65 -14.02 31.36
C MET A 6 -10.52 -13.35 30.29
N SER A 7 -11.07 -12.19 30.61
CA SER A 7 -11.86 -11.38 29.68
C SER A 7 -11.04 -10.17 29.24
N VAL A 8 -11.22 -9.73 27.99
CA VAL A 8 -10.59 -8.50 27.48
C VAL A 8 -11.56 -7.33 27.73
N GLY A 9 -11.01 -6.20 28.17
CA GLY A 9 -11.73 -4.93 28.27
C GLY A 9 -10.82 -3.77 27.86
N THR A 10 -11.40 -2.60 27.67
CA THR A 10 -10.68 -1.38 27.30
C THR A 10 -10.57 -0.48 28.54
N LEU A 11 -9.38 0.03 28.80
CA LEU A 11 -9.15 0.99 29.89
C LEU A 11 -9.70 2.35 29.48
N GLU A 12 -10.69 2.89 30.18
CA GLU A 12 -11.27 4.20 29.86
C GLU A 12 -10.52 5.31 30.60
N GLU A 13 -10.35 5.15 31.92
CA GLU A 13 -9.76 6.17 32.78
C GLU A 13 -9.04 5.53 33.97
N ILE A 14 -7.91 6.11 34.37
CA ILE A 14 -7.18 5.75 35.58
C ILE A 14 -7.57 6.76 36.66
N ILE A 15 -8.18 6.28 37.75
CA ILE A 15 -8.68 7.14 38.82
C ILE A 15 -7.59 7.40 39.86
N ASP A 16 -6.89 6.34 40.27
CA ASP A 16 -5.79 6.41 41.21
C ASP A 16 -4.78 5.28 40.95
N ASP A 17 -3.76 5.18 41.81
CA ASP A 17 -2.71 4.19 41.71
C ASP A 17 -3.20 2.72 41.70
N ASN A 18 -4.38 2.43 42.24
CA ASN A 18 -4.89 1.08 42.44
C ASN A 18 -6.26 0.84 41.82
N HIS A 19 -6.87 1.84 41.18
CA HIS A 19 -8.21 1.76 40.62
C HIS A 19 -8.31 2.43 39.25
N ALA A 20 -9.09 1.79 38.39
CA ALA A 20 -9.38 2.26 37.06
C ALA A 20 -10.84 1.99 36.69
N ILE A 21 -11.34 2.73 35.70
CA ILE A 21 -12.60 2.44 35.03
C ILE A 21 -12.27 1.68 33.74
N VAL A 22 -12.91 0.52 33.58
CA VAL A 22 -12.75 -0.33 32.40
C VAL A 22 -14.10 -0.59 31.76
N SER A 23 -14.13 -0.53 30.43
CA SER A 23 -15.28 -0.89 29.62
C SER A 23 -15.12 -2.34 29.13
N THR A 24 -16.13 -3.17 29.34
CA THR A 24 -16.14 -4.53 28.80
C THR A 24 -16.66 -4.54 27.36
N SER A 25 -16.48 -5.65 26.64
CA SER A 25 -16.99 -5.81 25.26
C SER A 25 -18.51 -5.66 25.12
N VAL A 26 -19.26 -5.71 26.23
CA VAL A 26 -20.72 -5.49 26.28
C VAL A 26 -21.07 -4.00 26.47
N GLY A 27 -20.06 -3.13 26.62
CA GLY A 27 -20.21 -1.69 26.85
C GLY A 27 -20.58 -1.33 28.29
N SER A 28 -20.48 -2.27 29.24
CA SER A 28 -20.66 -1.98 30.66
C SER A 28 -19.35 -1.55 31.30
N GLU A 29 -19.40 -0.38 31.94
CA GLU A 29 -18.29 0.23 32.67
C GLU A 29 -18.23 -0.32 34.09
N HIS A 30 -17.03 -0.68 34.54
CA HIS A 30 -16.79 -1.18 35.88
C HIS A 30 -15.66 -0.40 36.54
N TYR A 31 -15.87 -0.02 37.80
CA TYR A 31 -14.80 0.47 38.67
C TYR A 31 -14.05 -0.74 39.24
N VAL A 32 -12.79 -0.89 38.87
CA VAL A 32 -12.02 -2.11 39.11
C VAL A 32 -10.68 -1.81 39.77
N SER A 33 -10.17 -2.77 40.53
CA SER A 33 -8.84 -2.68 41.14
C SER A 33 -7.75 -3.14 40.17
N ILE A 34 -6.62 -2.45 40.20
CA ILE A 34 -5.40 -2.79 39.47
C ILE A 34 -4.56 -3.69 40.39
N LEU A 35 -4.23 -4.91 39.94
CA LEU A 35 -3.42 -5.82 40.74
C LEU A 35 -1.96 -5.36 40.77
N SER A 36 -1.30 -5.57 41.92
CA SER A 36 0.03 -5.02 42.23
C SER A 36 1.18 -5.46 41.30
N PHE A 37 0.95 -6.50 40.48
CA PHE A 37 1.94 -7.03 39.55
C PHE A 37 1.75 -6.53 38.11
N VAL A 38 0.77 -5.65 37.88
CA VAL A 38 0.62 -4.93 36.62
C VAL A 38 1.55 -3.73 36.64
N ASP A 39 2.35 -3.58 35.59
CA ASP A 39 3.20 -2.42 35.41
C ASP A 39 2.34 -1.20 35.07
N LYS A 40 2.35 -0.20 35.95
CA LYS A 40 1.49 0.99 35.82
C LYS A 40 1.99 1.93 34.73
N ASP A 41 3.28 1.89 34.42
CA ASP A 41 3.88 2.71 33.38
C ASP A 41 3.41 2.28 31.98
N GLN A 42 2.83 1.08 31.86
CA GLN A 42 2.28 0.55 30.60
C GLN A 42 0.76 0.74 30.46
N LEU A 43 0.10 1.36 31.45
CA LEU A 43 -1.33 1.60 31.42
C LEU A 43 -1.62 3.00 30.88
N GLU A 44 -2.15 3.07 29.66
CA GLU A 44 -2.64 4.30 29.06
C GLU A 44 -4.15 4.19 28.77
N PRO A 45 -4.92 5.28 28.95
CA PRO A 45 -6.31 5.33 28.51
C PRO A 45 -6.45 4.89 27.04
N GLY A 46 -7.37 3.98 26.77
CA GLY A 46 -7.60 3.36 25.46
C GLY A 46 -6.90 2.03 25.25
N CYS A 47 -5.96 1.61 26.11
CA CYS A 47 -5.32 0.30 25.99
C CYS A 47 -6.26 -0.86 26.32
N SER A 48 -6.09 -1.99 25.63
CA SER A 48 -6.74 -3.24 26.06
C SER A 48 -6.05 -3.86 27.26
N VAL A 49 -6.85 -4.20 28.25
CA VAL A 49 -6.45 -4.79 29.52
C VAL A 49 -7.12 -6.15 29.72
N LEU A 50 -6.42 -7.04 30.41
CA LEU A 50 -6.92 -8.35 30.81
C LEU A 50 -7.62 -8.23 32.16
N LEU A 51 -8.89 -8.60 32.19
CA LEU A 51 -9.75 -8.58 33.38
C LEU A 51 -10.00 -10.00 33.89
N ASN A 52 -10.08 -10.13 35.21
CA ASN A 52 -10.50 -11.37 35.86
C ASN A 52 -12.01 -11.57 35.76
N HIS A 53 -12.47 -12.72 35.26
CA HIS A 53 -13.90 -13.00 35.05
C HIS A 53 -14.79 -12.96 36.32
N LYS A 54 -14.23 -13.05 37.54
CA LYS A 54 -15.04 -13.05 38.78
C LYS A 54 -15.11 -11.69 39.47
N VAL A 55 -13.98 -11.00 39.51
CA VAL A 55 -13.79 -9.79 40.31
C VAL A 55 -13.58 -8.55 39.45
N HIS A 56 -13.52 -8.72 38.13
CA HIS A 56 -13.25 -7.68 37.14
C HIS A 56 -11.96 -6.88 37.37
N ALA A 57 -11.05 -7.33 38.24
CA ALA A 57 -9.76 -6.68 38.48
C ALA A 57 -8.82 -6.76 37.26
N VAL A 58 -7.99 -5.73 37.06
CA VAL A 58 -6.97 -5.68 36.00
C VAL A 58 -5.80 -6.59 36.38
N VAL A 59 -5.56 -7.57 35.53
CA VAL A 59 -4.57 -8.64 35.71
C VAL A 59 -3.34 -8.44 34.83
N GLY A 60 -3.42 -7.63 33.79
CA GLY A 60 -2.30 -7.34 32.92
C GLY A 60 -2.73 -6.47 31.75
N VAL A 61 -1.74 -5.90 31.08
CA VAL A 61 -1.94 -5.18 29.82
C VAL A 61 -1.79 -6.18 28.67
N LEU A 62 -2.67 -6.09 27.68
CA LEU A 62 -2.48 -6.81 26.43
C LEU A 62 -1.53 -5.99 25.55
N SER A 63 -0.25 -6.33 25.59
CA SER A 63 0.74 -5.79 24.67
C SER A 63 0.45 -6.34 23.26
N ASP A 64 0.43 -5.45 22.27
CA ASP A 64 0.06 -5.70 20.85
C ASP A 64 -1.45 -5.76 20.58
N ASP A 65 -2.17 -4.72 21.00
CA ASP A 65 -3.52 -4.44 20.52
C ASP A 65 -3.52 -3.85 19.10
N THR A 66 -2.58 -4.32 18.26
CA THR A 66 -2.47 -3.84 16.90
C THR A 66 -3.62 -4.41 16.10
N ASP A 67 -4.35 -3.57 15.37
CA ASP A 67 -5.42 -4.04 14.51
C ASP A 67 -4.87 -5.14 13.56
N PRO A 68 -5.54 -6.30 13.45
CA PRO A 68 -5.15 -7.36 12.52
C PRO A 68 -4.94 -6.85 11.09
N MET A 69 -5.67 -5.80 10.67
CA MET A 69 -5.52 -5.15 9.38
C MET A 69 -4.14 -4.53 9.21
N VAL A 70 -3.61 -3.83 10.23
CA VAL A 70 -2.29 -3.21 10.17
C VAL A 70 -1.18 -4.27 10.22
N THR A 71 -1.41 -5.36 10.95
CA THR A 71 -0.50 -6.51 10.93
C THR A 71 -0.38 -7.12 9.53
N VAL A 72 -1.48 -7.21 8.77
CA VAL A 72 -1.46 -7.67 7.37
C VAL A 72 -0.72 -6.69 6.44
N MET A 73 -0.67 -5.41 6.79
CA MET A 73 0.07 -4.40 6.03
C MET A 73 1.59 -4.46 6.30
N LYS A 74 2.03 -5.07 7.41
CA LYS A 74 3.46 -5.29 7.69
C LYS A 74 4.04 -6.30 6.72
N LEU A 75 5.16 -5.95 6.11
CA LEU A 75 5.82 -6.78 5.12
C LEU A 75 6.99 -7.55 5.73
N GLU A 76 6.80 -8.84 5.99
CA GLU A 76 7.87 -9.67 6.57
C GLU A 76 8.89 -10.18 5.53
N LYS A 77 8.51 -10.26 4.25
CA LYS A 77 9.36 -10.84 3.19
C LYS A 77 9.95 -9.79 2.26
N ALA A 78 11.28 -9.86 2.07
CA ALA A 78 12.02 -9.07 1.09
C ALA A 78 11.54 -9.32 -0.36
N PRO A 79 11.71 -8.36 -1.30
CA PRO A 79 11.24 -8.52 -2.67
C PRO A 79 12.18 -9.42 -3.43
N GLN A 80 11.66 -10.04 -4.48
CA GLN A 80 12.51 -10.74 -5.44
C GLN A 80 13.20 -9.76 -6.40
N GLU A 81 12.61 -8.60 -6.66
CA GLU A 81 13.13 -7.60 -7.61
C GLU A 81 14.02 -6.58 -6.89
N THR A 82 15.19 -6.32 -7.46
CA THR A 82 16.14 -5.31 -6.99
C THR A 82 16.15 -4.09 -7.92
N TYR A 83 16.80 -3.00 -7.50
CA TYR A 83 16.97 -1.80 -8.34
C TYR A 83 17.64 -2.09 -9.68
N ALA A 84 18.49 -3.11 -9.76
CA ALA A 84 19.14 -3.50 -11.01
C ALA A 84 18.16 -4.10 -12.03
N ASP A 85 17.05 -4.67 -11.55
CA ASP A 85 16.01 -5.31 -12.36
C ASP A 85 15.02 -4.27 -12.94
N ILE A 86 15.08 -3.01 -12.48
CA ILE A 86 14.23 -1.92 -12.97
C ILE A 86 15.01 -1.12 -14.03
N GLY A 87 14.77 -1.39 -15.30
CA GLY A 87 15.48 -0.77 -16.41
C GLY A 87 15.28 0.74 -16.50
N GLY A 88 16.33 1.51 -16.22
CA GLY A 88 16.39 2.96 -16.52
C GLY A 88 15.67 3.89 -15.53
N LEU A 89 15.07 3.36 -14.46
CA LEU A 89 14.51 4.15 -13.36
C LEU A 89 15.40 3.94 -12.13
N HIS A 90 16.16 4.96 -11.75
CA HIS A 90 17.21 4.84 -10.71
C HIS A 90 16.71 5.01 -9.27
N GLN A 91 15.40 5.19 -9.04
CA GLN A 91 14.85 5.38 -7.69
C GLN A 91 13.45 4.78 -7.52
N ILE A 92 13.30 4.12 -6.36
CA ILE A 92 12.11 3.63 -5.65
C ILE A 92 11.50 2.27 -6.07
N SER A 93 11.19 1.46 -5.04
CA SER A 93 10.26 0.31 -5.07
C SER A 93 9.79 -0.03 -3.65
N ARG A 94 8.46 -0.05 -3.40
CA ARG A 94 7.71 -1.28 -3.05
C ARG A 94 6.22 -1.04 -2.79
N LYS A 95 5.41 -2.06 -3.12
CA LYS A 95 3.95 -2.12 -3.27
C LYS A 95 3.28 -2.92 -2.15
N TYR A 96 2.04 -2.59 -1.74
CA TYR A 96 0.84 -3.45 -1.55
C TYR A 96 -0.35 -2.62 -1.03
N ALA A 97 -1.58 -2.97 -1.42
CA ALA A 97 -2.84 -2.34 -1.03
C ALA A 97 -3.80 -3.39 -0.45
N SER A 98 -4.53 -3.05 0.61
CA SER A 98 -5.71 -3.79 1.07
C SER A 98 -6.88 -2.82 1.23
N LYS A 99 -7.97 -3.13 0.53
CA LYS A 99 -9.23 -2.36 0.51
C LYS A 99 -10.18 -2.99 1.53
N LEU A 100 -10.80 -2.22 2.43
CA LEU A 100 -11.98 -2.64 3.21
C LEU A 100 -12.73 -1.43 3.79
N ASP A 101 -14.06 -1.52 3.75
CA ASP A 101 -15.05 -0.52 4.20
C ASP A 101 -15.18 -0.49 5.73
N GLY A 102 -15.39 0.70 6.31
CA GLY A 102 -16.11 0.85 7.58
C GLY A 102 -15.44 1.65 8.70
N ASP A 103 -14.12 1.90 8.67
CA ASP A 103 -13.45 2.70 9.71
C ASP A 103 -12.16 3.38 9.22
N GLY A 104 -12.20 3.96 8.01
CA GLY A 104 -11.02 4.52 7.35
C GLY A 104 -10.19 5.50 8.19
N PRO A 105 -10.78 6.46 8.95
CA PRO A 105 -10.01 7.36 9.80
C PRO A 105 -9.30 6.67 10.97
N LYS A 106 -9.88 5.63 11.59
CA LYS A 106 -9.18 4.90 12.67
C LYS A 106 -8.02 4.08 12.11
N LEU A 107 -8.22 3.44 10.96
CA LEU A 107 -7.17 2.68 10.29
C LEU A 107 -5.97 3.57 9.92
N VAL A 108 -6.22 4.79 9.44
CA VAL A 108 -5.15 5.75 9.14
C VAL A 108 -4.38 6.12 10.40
N ARG A 109 -5.05 6.41 11.52
CA ARG A 109 -4.37 6.70 12.80
C ARG A 109 -3.52 5.54 13.27
N GLU A 110 -4.07 4.33 13.23
CA GLU A 110 -3.38 3.12 13.66
C GLU A 110 -2.16 2.80 12.77
N LEU A 111 -2.28 3.00 11.46
CA LEU A 111 -1.17 2.82 10.52
C LEU A 111 0.02 3.71 10.88
N PHE A 112 -0.21 5.00 11.15
CA PHE A 112 0.85 5.93 11.51
C PHE A 112 1.42 5.67 12.91
N ARG A 113 0.58 5.32 13.89
CA ARG A 113 1.01 4.90 15.23
C ARG A 113 2.00 3.73 15.15
N VAL A 114 1.63 2.68 14.44
CA VAL A 114 2.47 1.49 14.27
C VAL A 114 3.76 1.82 13.51
N ALA A 115 3.69 2.67 12.49
CA ALA A 115 4.86 3.09 11.73
C ALA A 115 5.85 3.89 12.59
N GLU A 116 5.36 4.70 13.53
CA GLU A 116 6.16 5.48 14.47
C GLU A 116 6.78 4.60 15.58
N GLU A 117 6.02 3.67 16.16
CA GLU A 117 6.52 2.68 17.12
C GLU A 117 7.66 1.83 16.55
N HIS A 118 7.64 1.58 15.24
CA HIS A 118 8.64 0.79 14.51
C HIS A 118 9.61 1.65 13.69
N ALA A 119 9.73 2.95 13.99
CA ALA A 119 10.66 3.83 13.29
C ALA A 119 12.13 3.35 13.47
N PRO A 120 13.00 3.44 12.44
CA PRO A 120 12.79 4.08 11.14
C PRO A 120 11.96 3.21 10.18
N SER A 121 10.94 3.80 9.54
CA SER A 121 9.99 3.06 8.70
C SER A 121 9.58 3.83 7.44
N ILE A 122 9.07 3.11 6.43
CA ILE A 122 8.53 3.71 5.20
C ILE A 122 7.10 3.23 5.02
N VAL A 123 6.18 4.17 4.89
CA VAL A 123 4.76 3.93 4.57
C VAL A 123 4.58 4.15 3.07
N PHE A 124 4.13 3.12 2.35
CA PHE A 124 3.81 3.20 0.93
C PHE A 124 2.31 3.13 0.71
N ILE A 125 1.76 4.10 -0.02
CA ILE A 125 0.34 4.17 -0.38
C ILE A 125 0.22 4.13 -1.91
N ASP A 126 -0.29 3.03 -2.43
CA ASP A 126 -0.60 2.88 -3.86
C ASP A 126 -1.99 3.43 -4.18
N GLU A 127 -2.21 3.84 -5.43
CA GLU A 127 -3.52 4.30 -5.93
C GLU A 127 -4.20 5.35 -5.03
N ILE A 128 -3.43 6.37 -4.59
CA ILE A 128 -3.97 7.41 -3.69
C ILE A 128 -5.16 8.16 -4.31
N ASP A 129 -5.31 8.16 -5.64
CA ASP A 129 -6.47 8.72 -6.34
C ASP A 129 -7.81 8.03 -6.02
N ALA A 130 -7.79 6.80 -5.49
CA ALA A 130 -9.01 6.16 -4.99
C ALA A 130 -9.64 6.92 -3.82
N VAL A 131 -8.82 7.53 -2.96
CA VAL A 131 -9.26 8.26 -1.76
C VAL A 131 -9.02 9.77 -1.83
N GLY A 132 -8.10 10.22 -2.67
CA GLY A 132 -7.62 11.59 -2.75
C GLY A 132 -8.28 12.47 -3.81
N THR A 133 -9.35 12.01 -4.47
CA THR A 133 -10.03 12.75 -5.54
C THR A 133 -10.74 14.01 -5.03
N LYS A 134 -10.66 15.11 -5.79
CA LYS A 134 -11.47 16.33 -5.56
C LYS A 134 -12.94 15.98 -5.68
N ARG A 135 -13.70 16.08 -4.60
CA ARG A 135 -15.15 15.88 -4.63
C ARG A 135 -15.87 17.19 -4.35
N TYR A 136 -16.73 17.58 -5.29
CA TYR A 136 -17.73 18.63 -5.12
C TYR A 136 -18.94 18.00 -4.40
N ASP A 137 -19.56 18.75 -3.49
CA ASP A 137 -20.70 18.36 -2.63
C ASP A 137 -21.62 17.28 -3.23
N SER A 138 -21.38 16.02 -2.86
CA SER A 138 -22.25 14.87 -3.18
C SER A 138 -23.01 14.44 -1.93
N ASN A 139 -24.32 14.22 -2.06
CA ASN A 139 -25.23 13.85 -0.95
C ASN A 139 -25.21 12.35 -0.56
N SER A 140 -24.28 11.56 -1.08
CA SER A 140 -24.17 10.11 -0.84
C SER A 140 -23.31 9.81 0.40
N GLY A 141 -23.76 8.88 1.25
CA GLY A 141 -23.10 8.53 2.52
C GLY A 141 -21.66 8.00 2.35
N GLY A 142 -21.41 7.18 1.33
CA GLY A 142 -20.07 6.59 1.08
C GLY A 142 -19.01 7.62 0.68
N GLU A 143 -19.40 8.75 0.07
CA GLU A 143 -18.43 9.78 -0.31
C GLU A 143 -17.95 10.59 0.89
N ARG A 144 -18.83 10.79 1.89
CA ARG A 144 -18.47 11.42 3.16
C ARG A 144 -17.46 10.59 3.94
N GLU A 145 -17.51 9.27 3.85
CA GLU A 145 -16.55 8.37 4.51
C GLU A 145 -15.15 8.46 3.88
N ILE A 146 -15.09 8.45 2.54
CA ILE A 146 -13.83 8.62 1.80
C ILE A 146 -13.20 9.98 2.13
N GLN A 147 -14.02 11.04 2.18
CA GLN A 147 -13.55 12.38 2.53
C GLN A 147 -13.01 12.46 3.96
N ARG A 148 -13.67 11.82 4.94
CA ARG A 148 -13.16 11.76 6.32
C ARG A 148 -11.82 11.03 6.40
N THR A 149 -11.69 9.92 5.69
CA THR A 149 -10.44 9.15 5.61
C THR A 149 -9.31 9.98 4.99
N MET A 150 -9.61 10.72 3.92
CA MET A 150 -8.65 11.62 3.27
C MET A 150 -8.22 12.76 4.20
N LEU A 151 -9.15 13.40 4.91
CA LEU A 151 -8.85 14.47 5.87
C LEU A 151 -7.97 13.97 7.03
N GLU A 152 -8.24 12.77 7.53
CA GLU A 152 -7.39 12.17 8.57
C GLU A 152 -5.99 11.88 8.05
N LEU A 153 -5.87 11.35 6.83
CA LEU A 153 -4.57 11.17 6.17
C LEU A 153 -3.83 12.51 6.03
N LEU A 154 -4.53 13.59 5.69
CA LEU A 154 -3.95 14.92 5.62
C LEU A 154 -3.45 15.42 6.99
N ASN A 155 -4.22 15.20 8.06
CA ASN A 155 -3.79 15.55 9.42
C ASN A 155 -2.54 14.78 9.82
N GLN A 156 -2.50 13.46 9.55
CA GLN A 156 -1.33 12.61 9.80
C GLN A 156 -0.14 12.98 8.90
N LEU A 157 -0.33 13.71 7.80
CA LEU A 157 0.74 14.20 6.92
C LEU A 157 1.20 15.63 7.20
N ASP A 158 0.36 16.46 7.83
CA ASP A 158 0.69 17.80 8.32
C ASP A 158 1.35 17.84 9.70
N GLY A 159 0.97 16.87 10.56
CA GLY A 159 1.33 16.75 11.97
C GLY A 159 2.54 17.55 12.43
N PHE A 160 2.24 18.53 13.28
CA PHE A 160 3.12 19.43 14.02
C PHE A 160 4.02 18.73 15.05
N ASP A 161 3.86 17.42 15.23
CA ASP A 161 4.71 16.64 16.12
C ASP A 161 6.08 16.35 15.50
N SER A 162 7.08 16.17 16.36
CA SER A 162 8.42 15.72 16.01
C SER A 162 8.35 14.30 15.47
N ARG A 163 7.86 14.14 14.24
CA ARG A 163 7.74 12.86 13.56
C ARG A 163 9.06 12.12 13.72
N GLY A 164 8.98 10.89 14.21
CA GLY A 164 10.07 9.93 14.08
C GLY A 164 10.54 9.80 12.62
N ASP A 165 11.53 8.95 12.37
CA ASP A 165 12.06 8.74 11.02
C ASP A 165 11.11 7.88 10.15
N VAL A 166 9.91 8.39 9.89
CA VAL A 166 8.87 7.78 9.06
C VAL A 166 8.79 8.53 7.73
N LYS A 167 9.03 7.83 6.61
CA LYS A 167 8.89 8.41 5.27
C LYS A 167 7.61 7.91 4.61
N VAL A 168 6.90 8.79 3.93
CA VAL A 168 5.69 8.43 3.17
C VAL A 168 6.00 8.50 1.67
N VAL A 169 5.61 7.46 0.94
CA VAL A 169 5.69 7.37 -0.51
C VAL A 169 4.30 7.09 -1.05
N MET A 170 3.85 7.89 -2.02
CA MET A 170 2.54 7.74 -2.64
C MET A 170 2.67 7.52 -4.15
N ALA A 171 1.82 6.67 -4.71
CA ALA A 171 1.71 6.45 -6.14
C ALA A 171 0.30 6.78 -6.64
N THR A 172 0.20 7.43 -7.79
CA THR A 172 -1.06 7.73 -8.47
C THR A 172 -0.86 7.70 -9.97
N ASN A 173 -1.91 7.36 -10.71
CA ASN A 173 -1.95 7.49 -12.16
C ASN A 173 -2.62 8.80 -12.62
N ARG A 174 -3.24 9.55 -11.70
CA ARG A 174 -4.08 10.72 -11.99
C ARG A 174 -3.82 11.86 -11.01
N ILE A 175 -2.69 12.52 -11.15
CA ILE A 175 -2.30 13.63 -10.24
C ILE A 175 -3.25 14.84 -10.35
N GLU A 176 -3.88 15.04 -11.50
CA GLU A 176 -4.80 16.13 -11.79
C GLU A 176 -6.13 16.04 -11.04
N THR A 177 -6.57 14.81 -10.72
CA THR A 177 -7.82 14.56 -9.99
C THR A 177 -7.63 14.68 -8.49
N LEU A 178 -6.39 14.66 -8.00
CA LEU A 178 -6.08 14.74 -6.58
C LEU A 178 -6.39 16.11 -5.98
N ASP A 179 -6.81 16.11 -4.72
CA ASP A 179 -7.04 17.32 -3.93
C ASP A 179 -5.75 18.18 -3.89
N PRO A 180 -5.81 19.48 -4.25
CA PRO A 180 -4.65 20.36 -4.19
C PRO A 180 -4.04 20.47 -2.80
N ALA A 181 -4.83 20.20 -1.75
CA ALA A 181 -4.39 20.17 -0.37
C ALA A 181 -3.39 19.03 -0.11
N LEU A 182 -3.52 17.86 -0.75
CA LEU A 182 -2.53 16.76 -0.62
C LEU A 182 -1.18 17.16 -1.20
N ILE A 183 -1.18 17.82 -2.35
CA ILE A 183 0.03 18.14 -3.13
C ILE A 183 0.70 19.47 -2.72
N ARG A 184 0.24 20.10 -1.64
CA ARG A 184 0.79 21.36 -1.14
C ARG A 184 2.18 21.13 -0.51
N PRO A 185 3.16 22.02 -0.77
CA PRO A 185 4.45 21.99 -0.07
C PRO A 185 4.26 22.03 1.45
N GLY A 186 5.02 21.20 2.18
CA GLY A 186 4.84 20.97 3.62
C GLY A 186 4.21 19.61 3.95
N ARG A 187 3.43 19.02 3.01
CA ARG A 187 2.90 17.64 3.09
C ARG A 187 3.65 16.70 2.16
N ILE A 188 3.86 17.15 0.92
CA ILE A 188 4.59 16.41 -0.11
C ILE A 188 5.67 17.33 -0.68
N ASP A 189 6.93 17.01 -0.38
CA ASP A 189 8.08 17.82 -0.80
C ASP A 189 8.60 17.46 -2.19
N ARG A 190 8.42 16.20 -2.61
CA ARG A 190 8.96 15.68 -3.86
C ARG A 190 7.85 15.07 -4.71
N LYS A 191 7.79 15.50 -5.97
CA LYS A 191 6.89 14.98 -6.99
C LYS A 191 7.77 14.37 -8.08
N ILE A 192 7.61 13.07 -8.31
CA ILE A 192 8.36 12.33 -9.33
C ILE A 192 7.37 11.89 -10.38
N GLU A 193 7.55 12.36 -11.60
CA GLU A 193 6.75 11.97 -12.74
C GLU A 193 7.42 10.81 -13.48
N PHE A 194 6.62 9.82 -13.88
CA PHE A 194 7.08 8.66 -14.65
C PHE A 194 6.56 8.77 -16.08
N PRO A 195 7.35 9.36 -17.01
CA PRO A 195 6.97 9.41 -18.41
C PRO A 195 7.05 8.04 -19.06
N LEU A 196 6.46 7.92 -20.26
CA LEU A 196 6.70 6.76 -21.12
C LEU A 196 8.20 6.61 -21.43
N PRO A 197 8.71 5.36 -21.54
CA PRO A 197 10.14 5.14 -21.70
C PRO A 197 10.64 5.61 -23.07
N ASP A 198 11.77 6.32 -23.08
CA ASP A 198 12.51 6.64 -24.32
C ASP A 198 13.09 5.38 -24.98
N GLU A 199 13.52 5.47 -26.25
CA GLU A 199 14.14 4.36 -26.98
C GLU A 199 15.30 3.70 -26.22
N LYS A 200 16.15 4.50 -25.55
CA LYS A 200 17.26 4.01 -24.73
C LYS A 200 16.75 3.20 -23.53
N THR A 201 15.70 3.67 -22.88
CA THR A 201 15.06 3.02 -21.73
C THR A 201 14.32 1.76 -22.17
N LYS A 202 13.54 1.82 -23.25
CA LYS A 202 12.89 0.67 -23.89
C LYS A 202 13.91 -0.44 -24.18
N ARG A 203 15.06 -0.09 -24.79
CA ARG A 203 16.15 -1.06 -25.03
C ARG A 203 16.61 -1.76 -23.76
N ARG A 204 16.76 -1.01 -22.67
CA ARG A 204 17.19 -1.58 -21.39
C ARG A 204 16.13 -2.49 -20.79
N ILE A 205 14.86 -2.11 -20.86
CA ILE A 205 13.73 -2.93 -20.39
C ILE A 205 13.64 -4.23 -21.19
N PHE A 206 13.73 -4.15 -22.53
CA PHE A 206 13.78 -5.34 -23.39
C PHE A 206 14.95 -6.26 -23.00
N ASN A 207 16.15 -5.71 -22.85
CA ASN A 207 17.32 -6.51 -22.46
C ASN A 207 17.15 -7.20 -21.10
N ILE A 208 16.52 -6.56 -20.13
CA ILE A 208 16.27 -7.18 -18.82
C ILE A 208 15.30 -8.36 -18.97
N HIS A 209 14.16 -8.16 -19.65
CA HIS A 209 13.16 -9.21 -19.80
C HIS A 209 13.62 -10.36 -20.70
N THR A 210 14.45 -10.07 -21.71
CA THR A 210 15.01 -11.11 -22.58
C THR A 210 16.26 -11.78 -22.02
N SER A 211 16.91 -11.23 -20.97
CA SER A 211 18.15 -11.78 -20.39
C SER A 211 18.01 -13.24 -19.92
N ARG A 212 16.81 -13.64 -19.47
CA ARG A 212 16.51 -15.00 -19.00
C ARG A 212 15.88 -15.88 -20.09
N MET A 213 15.72 -15.36 -21.31
CA MET A 213 15.08 -16.07 -22.42
C MET A 213 16.13 -16.59 -23.42
N THR A 214 15.88 -17.77 -23.98
CA THR A 214 16.71 -18.29 -25.07
C THR A 214 16.22 -17.71 -26.40
N LEU A 215 16.92 -16.69 -26.90
CA LEU A 215 16.61 -16.06 -28.18
C LEU A 215 17.28 -16.80 -29.35
N ALA A 216 16.60 -16.89 -30.48
CA ALA A 216 17.19 -17.31 -31.74
C ALA A 216 17.99 -16.16 -32.39
N VAL A 217 18.87 -16.51 -33.34
CA VAL A 217 19.84 -15.57 -33.95
C VAL A 217 19.15 -14.52 -34.83
N ASP A 218 17.94 -14.82 -35.30
CA ASP A 218 17.10 -13.96 -36.14
C ASP A 218 16.39 -12.84 -35.38
N VAL A 219 16.42 -12.85 -34.03
CA VAL A 219 15.71 -11.86 -33.21
C VAL A 219 16.41 -10.51 -33.26
N ASN A 220 15.72 -9.50 -33.79
CA ASN A 220 16.20 -8.12 -33.82
C ASN A 220 15.38 -7.22 -32.90
N LEU A 221 15.83 -7.06 -31.65
CA LEU A 221 15.17 -6.19 -30.66
C LEU A 221 15.13 -4.71 -31.10
N GLN A 222 16.05 -4.27 -31.95
CA GLN A 222 16.11 -2.88 -32.39
C GLN A 222 14.91 -2.50 -33.27
N GLU A 223 14.40 -3.44 -34.08
CA GLU A 223 13.19 -3.24 -34.87
C GLU A 223 11.97 -3.01 -33.96
N LEU A 224 11.88 -3.73 -32.84
CA LEU A 224 10.79 -3.59 -31.86
C LEU A 224 10.89 -2.26 -31.09
N ILE A 225 12.11 -1.81 -30.78
CA ILE A 225 12.36 -0.58 -30.02
C ILE A 225 12.11 0.69 -30.86
N MET A 226 12.53 0.68 -32.13
CA MET A 226 12.40 1.81 -33.05
C MET A 226 10.98 2.01 -33.58
N ALA A 227 10.08 1.06 -33.32
CA ALA A 227 8.69 1.23 -33.68
C ALA A 227 8.07 2.40 -32.89
N LYS A 228 7.31 3.25 -33.59
CA LYS A 228 6.62 4.44 -33.04
C LYS A 228 5.39 4.07 -32.21
N ASP A 229 5.51 3.05 -31.37
CA ASP A 229 4.45 2.61 -30.47
C ASP A 229 4.74 3.14 -29.06
N ASP A 230 3.72 3.76 -28.46
CA ASP A 230 3.74 4.23 -27.07
C ASP A 230 3.62 3.03 -26.11
N LEU A 231 4.71 2.28 -25.99
CA LEU A 231 4.82 1.09 -25.14
C LEU A 231 5.28 1.48 -23.74
N SER A 232 4.49 1.08 -22.74
CA SER A 232 4.89 1.11 -21.34
C SER A 232 5.86 -0.05 -21.02
N GLY A 233 6.54 0.01 -19.88
CA GLY A 233 7.37 -1.12 -19.41
C GLY A 233 6.54 -2.41 -19.21
N ALA A 234 5.28 -2.29 -18.80
CA ALA A 234 4.36 -3.42 -18.68
C ALA A 234 4.03 -4.04 -20.04
N ASP A 235 3.83 -3.22 -21.08
CA ASP A 235 3.60 -3.69 -22.45
C ASP A 235 4.82 -4.48 -22.95
N ILE A 236 6.03 -3.97 -22.72
CA ILE A 236 7.27 -4.66 -23.12
C ILE A 236 7.41 -6.02 -22.43
N LYS A 237 7.10 -6.09 -21.12
CA LYS A 237 7.10 -7.35 -20.36
C LYS A 237 6.06 -8.33 -20.92
N ALA A 238 4.86 -7.85 -21.24
CA ALA A 238 3.80 -8.67 -21.83
C ALA A 238 4.22 -9.23 -23.20
N ILE A 239 4.83 -8.41 -24.06
CA ILE A 239 5.35 -8.82 -25.38
C ILE A 239 6.38 -9.95 -25.23
N CYS A 240 7.33 -9.82 -24.29
CA CYS A 240 8.35 -10.84 -24.05
C CYS A 240 7.72 -12.14 -23.50
N THR A 241 6.76 -12.02 -22.58
CA THR A 241 6.09 -13.18 -21.97
C THR A 241 5.25 -13.95 -23.00
N GLU A 242 4.45 -13.24 -23.80
CA GLU A 242 3.64 -13.82 -24.88
C GLU A 242 4.52 -14.46 -25.97
N ALA A 243 5.64 -13.84 -26.35
CA ALA A 243 6.58 -14.42 -27.30
C ALA A 243 7.17 -15.75 -26.78
N GLY A 244 7.53 -15.81 -25.50
CA GLY A 244 7.95 -17.05 -24.85
C GLY A 244 6.87 -18.12 -24.84
N LEU A 245 5.61 -17.73 -24.59
CA LEU A 245 4.47 -18.65 -24.60
C LEU A 245 4.17 -19.20 -25.99
N MET A 246 4.32 -18.38 -27.05
CA MET A 246 4.17 -18.83 -28.44
C MET A 246 5.22 -19.88 -28.82
N ALA A 247 6.47 -19.67 -28.43
CA ALA A 247 7.53 -20.66 -28.64
C ALA A 247 7.20 -21.99 -27.94
N LEU A 248 6.74 -21.93 -26.68
CA LEU A 248 6.32 -23.12 -25.94
C LEU A 248 5.12 -23.84 -26.58
N ARG A 249 4.16 -23.08 -27.10
CA ARG A 249 2.97 -23.62 -27.79
C ARG A 249 3.36 -24.44 -29.03
N GLU A 250 4.40 -24.01 -29.74
CA GLU A 250 4.97 -24.73 -30.87
C GLU A 250 6.06 -25.75 -30.47
N ARG A 251 6.21 -26.03 -29.17
CA ARG A 251 7.21 -26.95 -28.60
C ARG A 251 8.66 -26.58 -28.95
N ARG A 252 8.93 -25.28 -29.12
CA ARG A 252 10.26 -24.73 -29.36
C ARG A 252 10.86 -24.22 -28.06
N MET A 253 12.18 -24.41 -27.91
CA MET A 253 12.97 -23.89 -26.77
C MET A 253 13.71 -22.59 -27.09
N LYS A 254 13.49 -22.03 -28.29
CA LYS A 254 14.05 -20.76 -28.74
C LYS A 254 12.93 -19.88 -29.28
N VAL A 255 12.94 -18.62 -28.86
CA VAL A 255 12.00 -17.59 -29.34
C VAL A 255 12.57 -16.97 -30.60
N THR A 256 11.76 -16.91 -31.66
CA THR A 256 12.14 -16.38 -32.98
C THR A 256 11.60 -14.96 -33.18
N ASN A 257 12.02 -14.29 -34.25
CA ASN A 257 11.52 -12.95 -34.55
C ASN A 257 10.02 -12.95 -34.88
N GLU A 258 9.49 -14.04 -35.44
CA GLU A 258 8.05 -14.18 -35.71
C GLU A 258 7.22 -14.21 -34.42
N ASP A 259 7.71 -14.84 -33.35
CA ASP A 259 7.02 -14.86 -32.06
C ASP A 259 6.86 -13.44 -31.50
N PHE A 260 7.91 -12.62 -31.61
CA PHE A 260 7.86 -11.22 -31.18
C PHE A 260 6.93 -10.36 -32.05
N ARG A 261 6.87 -10.60 -33.36
CA ARG A 261 5.93 -9.88 -34.24
C ARG A 261 4.48 -10.19 -33.86
N LYS A 262 4.15 -11.48 -33.75
CA LYS A 262 2.80 -11.93 -33.35
C LYS A 262 2.43 -11.47 -31.94
N SER A 263 3.36 -11.54 -30.98
CA SER A 263 3.11 -11.10 -29.61
C SER A 263 2.89 -9.59 -29.53
N LYS A 264 3.68 -8.80 -30.28
CA LYS A 264 3.50 -7.36 -30.38
C LYS A 264 2.13 -6.99 -30.94
N GLU A 265 1.70 -7.61 -32.04
CA GLU A 265 0.38 -7.38 -32.64
C GLU A 265 -0.73 -7.71 -31.65
N SER A 266 -0.63 -8.84 -30.95
CA SER A 266 -1.62 -9.26 -29.95
C SER A 266 -1.73 -8.27 -28.77
N VAL A 267 -0.60 -7.81 -28.24
CA VAL A 267 -0.57 -6.85 -27.13
C VAL A 267 -1.09 -5.49 -27.57
N LEU A 268 -0.71 -5.01 -28.75
CA LEU A 268 -1.22 -3.75 -29.31
C LEU A 268 -2.73 -3.82 -29.60
N TYR A 269 -3.22 -4.97 -30.07
CA TYR A 269 -4.65 -5.17 -30.30
C TYR A 269 -5.46 -5.09 -29.00
N ARG A 270 -5.02 -5.80 -27.94
CA ARG A 270 -5.65 -5.70 -26.61
C ARG A 270 -5.65 -4.27 -26.06
N LYS A 271 -4.60 -3.51 -26.35
CA LYS A 271 -4.51 -2.09 -25.97
C LYS A 271 -5.50 -1.22 -26.75
N LYS A 272 -5.70 -1.50 -28.05
CA LYS A 272 -6.65 -0.79 -28.90
C LYS A 272 -8.11 -1.09 -28.59
N GLU A 273 -8.47 -2.33 -28.25
CA GLU A 273 -9.85 -2.70 -27.85
C GLU A 273 -10.36 -1.89 -26.65
N GLY A 274 -9.46 -1.38 -25.79
CA GLY A 274 -9.80 -0.50 -24.67
C GLY A 274 -10.00 0.98 -25.03
N THR A 275 -9.71 1.39 -26.27
CA THR A 275 -9.85 2.77 -26.76
C THR A 275 -10.98 2.82 -27.78
N PRO A 276 -12.05 3.61 -27.56
CA PRO A 276 -13.07 3.81 -28.58
C PRO A 276 -12.43 4.39 -29.85
N GLU A 277 -12.47 3.65 -30.95
CA GLU A 277 -12.15 4.20 -32.28
C GLU A 277 -13.25 5.19 -32.68
N GLY A 278 -12.94 6.49 -32.60
CA GLY A 278 -13.76 7.53 -33.21
C GLY A 278 -14.01 8.74 -32.34
N LEU A 279 -13.07 9.69 -32.35
CA LEU A 279 -13.37 11.09 -31.99
C LEU A 279 -12.41 12.11 -32.63
N TYR A 280 -11.72 11.72 -33.70
CA TYR A 280 -11.01 12.67 -34.57
C TYR A 280 -11.21 12.27 -36.03
N LEU A 281 -12.25 12.86 -36.61
CA LEU A 281 -12.33 13.21 -38.03
C LEU A 281 -12.57 14.72 -38.09
#